data_AF-A0A849IQ46-F1
#
_entry.id   AF-A0A849IQ46-F1
#
_cell.length_a   1.000
_cell.length_b   1.000
_cell.length_c   1.000
_cell.angle_alpha   90.00
_cell.angle_beta   90.00
_cell.angle_gamma   90.00
#
_symmetry.space_group_name_H-M   'P 1'
#
loop_
_entity.id
_entity.type
_entity.pdbx_description
1 polymer ?
#
loop_
_entity_poly.entity_id
_entity_poly.type
_entity_poly.pdbx_seq_one_letter_code
_entity_poly.pdbx_strand_id
1 'polypeptide(L)'
;MVLAAASNPLALNATFIVEIVVFLALLWLLRRFVFPPLDKALRARQAQIAQALGEAEQARQEAEQARELDRQEMADARLKAQEILDRAQQLGEQLREELRQKGEQEQQAMLERARAELAREREQAVLELRRQVADLVMLATTKVLQEELDPTRQRRLIEQALKEVDLSA
;
A
#
# COMPACT_ATOMS: atom_id res chain seq x y z
N MET A 1 -34.06 -91.05 -54.17
CA MET A 1 -33.59 -92.13 -53.28
C MET A 1 -32.43 -92.83 -53.95
N VAL A 2 -31.21 -92.34 -53.72
CA VAL A 2 -29.90 -92.97 -54.00
C VAL A 2 -29.03 -92.40 -52.87
N LEU A 3 -29.03 -92.98 -51.68
CA LEU A 3 -28.17 -94.10 -51.27
C LEU A 3 -26.76 -93.99 -51.86
N ALA A 4 -25.92 -93.17 -51.22
CA ALA A 4 -24.49 -93.34 -51.26
C ALA A 4 -23.98 -93.24 -49.83
N ALA A 5 -23.90 -94.43 -49.24
CA ALA A 5 -23.00 -94.85 -48.19
C ALA A 5 -22.76 -93.89 -47.02
N ALA A 6 -22.98 -94.45 -45.82
CA ALA A 6 -22.06 -94.26 -44.71
C ALA A 6 -20.61 -94.55 -45.18
N SER A 7 -20.03 -93.62 -45.92
CA SER A 7 -18.59 -93.47 -45.96
C SER A 7 -18.29 -92.86 -44.61
N ASN A 8 -17.87 -93.72 -43.68
CA ASN A 8 -17.32 -93.28 -42.41
C ASN A 8 -16.40 -92.09 -42.73
N PRO A 9 -16.71 -90.87 -42.25
CA PRO A 9 -15.84 -89.71 -42.47
C PRO A 9 -14.47 -89.89 -41.79
N LEU A 10 -14.30 -90.99 -41.03
CA LEU A 10 -13.07 -91.46 -40.39
C LEU A 10 -12.48 -92.73 -41.04
N ALA A 11 -13.05 -93.25 -42.13
CA ALA A 11 -12.40 -94.30 -42.91
C ALA A 11 -11.34 -93.67 -43.82
N LEU A 12 -10.11 -94.19 -43.77
CA LEU A 12 -8.95 -93.76 -44.57
C LEU A 12 -9.22 -93.93 -46.08
N ASN A 13 -9.93 -92.97 -46.66
CA ASN A 13 -10.31 -92.90 -48.07
C ASN A 13 -9.70 -91.62 -48.69
N ALA A 14 -9.51 -91.56 -50.02
CA ALA A 14 -8.95 -90.39 -50.70
C ALA A 14 -9.69 -89.06 -50.40
N THR A 15 -11.00 -89.14 -50.11
CA THR A 15 -11.85 -87.99 -49.72
C THR A 15 -11.42 -87.37 -48.39
N PHE A 16 -10.96 -88.17 -47.43
CA PHE A 16 -10.48 -87.70 -46.12
C PHE A 16 -9.21 -86.85 -46.25
N ILE A 17 -8.31 -87.22 -47.17
CA ILE A 17 -7.09 -86.45 -47.47
C ILE A 17 -7.46 -85.08 -48.06
N VAL A 18 -8.42 -85.03 -48.98
CA VAL A 18 -8.89 -83.76 -49.57
C VAL A 18 -9.55 -82.87 -48.51
N GLU A 19 -10.37 -83.44 -47.62
CA GLU A 19 -10.99 -82.70 -46.52
C GLU A 19 -9.96 -82.10 -45.55
N ILE A 20 -8.90 -82.85 -45.21
CA ILE A 20 -7.78 -82.33 -44.41
C ILE A 20 -7.07 -81.17 -45.12
N VAL A 21 -6.82 -81.29 -46.43
CA VAL A 21 -6.16 -80.22 -47.19
C VAL A 21 -7.03 -78.96 -47.22
N VAL A 22 -8.34 -79.08 -47.42
CA VAL A 22 -9.27 -77.94 -47.37
C VAL A 22 -9.35 -77.35 -45.96
N PHE A 23 -9.40 -78.18 -44.93
CA PHE A 23 -9.40 -77.73 -43.54
C PHE A 23 -8.11 -76.98 -43.19
N LEU A 24 -6.94 -77.49 -43.60
CA LEU A 24 -5.65 -76.83 -43.40
C LEU A 24 -5.54 -75.52 -44.19
N ALA A 25 -6.05 -75.49 -45.43
CA ALA A 25 -6.10 -74.26 -46.23
C ALA A 25 -7.00 -73.21 -45.58
N LEU A 26 -8.16 -73.61 -45.04
CA LEU A 26 -9.06 -72.74 -44.28
C LEU A 26 -8.38 -72.25 -42.99
N LEU A 27 -7.74 -73.14 -42.22
CA LEU A 27 -7.02 -72.78 -41.01
C LEU A 27 -5.89 -71.79 -41.30
N TRP A 28 -5.16 -72.00 -42.39
CA TRP A 28 -4.12 -71.08 -42.86
C TRP A 28 -4.70 -69.72 -43.23
N LEU A 29 -5.85 -69.69 -43.92
CA LEU A 29 -6.55 -68.46 -44.27
C LEU A 29 -7.03 -67.71 -43.01
N LEU A 30 -7.63 -68.40 -42.04
CA LEU A 30 -8.03 -67.78 -40.76
C LEU A 30 -6.82 -67.24 -39.99
N ARG A 31 -5.74 -68.03 -39.90
CA ARG A 31 -4.49 -67.61 -39.26
C ARG A 31 -3.91 -66.36 -39.93
N ARG A 32 -3.96 -66.27 -41.26
CA ARG A 32 -3.36 -65.17 -42.01
C ARG A 32 -4.23 -63.91 -42.06
N PHE A 33 -5.57 -64.05 -42.05
CA PHE A 33 -6.49 -62.93 -42.26
C PHE A 33 -7.27 -62.50 -41.00
N VAL A 34 -7.61 -63.41 -40.09
CA VAL A 34 -8.49 -63.12 -38.94
C VAL A 34 -7.71 -62.84 -37.65
N PHE A 35 -6.63 -63.58 -37.38
CA PHE A 35 -5.82 -63.34 -36.18
C PHE A 35 -5.12 -61.97 -36.16
N PRO A 36 -4.52 -61.47 -37.27
CA PRO A 36 -3.85 -60.17 -37.27
C PRO A 36 -4.74 -58.97 -36.90
N PRO A 37 -5.98 -58.80 -37.44
CA PRO A 37 -6.85 -57.70 -37.01
C PRO A 37 -7.31 -57.85 -35.56
N LEU A 38 -7.51 -59.08 -35.07
CA LEU A 38 -7.91 -59.33 -33.68
C LEU A 38 -6.80 -58.91 -32.69
N ASP A 39 -5.56 -59.34 -32.94
CA ASP A 39 -4.40 -58.96 -32.13
C ASP A 39 -4.15 -57.45 -32.21
N LYS A 40 -4.32 -56.84 -33.38
CA LYS A 40 -4.19 -55.40 -33.54
C LYS A 40 -5.23 -54.64 -32.71
N ALA A 41 -6.48 -55.08 -32.69
CA ALA A 41 -7.54 -54.46 -31.90
C ALA A 41 -7.27 -54.58 -30.38
N LEU A 42 -6.81 -55.76 -29.92
CA LEU A 42 -6.46 -55.98 -28.52
C LEU A 42 -5.26 -55.11 -28.09
N ARG A 43 -4.19 -55.07 -28.90
CA ARG A 43 -3.02 -54.23 -28.64
C ARG A 43 -3.37 -52.74 -28.67
N ALA A 44 -4.21 -52.31 -29.61
CA ALA A 44 -4.68 -50.92 -29.66
C ALA A 44 -5.44 -50.53 -28.39
N ARG A 45 -6.33 -51.39 -27.89
CA ARG A 45 -7.04 -51.15 -26.64
C ARG A 45 -6.11 -51.12 -25.43
N GLN A 46 -5.14 -52.03 -25.36
CA GLN A 46 -4.13 -52.02 -24.30
C GLN A 46 -3.29 -50.74 -24.33
N ALA A 47 -2.85 -50.32 -25.51
CA ALA A 47 -2.09 -49.09 -25.69
C ALA A 47 -2.90 -47.85 -25.29
N GLN A 48 -4.18 -47.77 -25.67
CA GLN A 48 -5.07 -46.67 -25.28
C GLN A 48 -5.25 -46.60 -23.76
N ILE A 49 -5.44 -47.74 -23.08
CA ILE A 49 -5.57 -47.77 -21.62
C ILE A 49 -4.26 -47.35 -20.96
N ALA A 50 -3.13 -47.88 -21.43
CA ALA A 50 -1.81 -47.52 -20.90
C ALA A 50 -1.52 -46.03 -21.08
N GLN A 51 -1.86 -45.46 -22.25
CA GLN A 51 -1.73 -44.04 -22.53
C GLN A 51 -2.64 -43.22 -21.61
N ALA A 52 -3.93 -43.56 -21.51
CA ALA A 52 -4.88 -42.84 -20.66
C ALA A 52 -4.48 -42.88 -19.17
N LEU A 53 -3.96 -44.00 -18.69
CA LEU A 53 -3.43 -44.11 -17.33
C LEU A 53 -2.16 -43.27 -17.14
N GLY A 54 -1.27 -43.25 -18.13
CA GLY A 54 -0.07 -42.42 -18.11
C GLY A 54 -0.39 -40.93 -18.09
N GLU A 55 -1.31 -40.49 -18.94
CA GLU A 55 -1.81 -39.11 -18.99
C GLU A 55 -2.51 -38.71 -17.68
N ALA A 56 -3.32 -39.60 -17.11
CA ALA A 56 -3.99 -39.35 -15.83
C ALA A 56 -2.98 -39.22 -14.67
N GLU A 57 -1.94 -40.06 -14.65
CA GLU A 57 -0.89 -39.99 -13.63
C GLU A 57 -0.05 -38.71 -13.78
N GLN A 58 0.33 -38.35 -15.01
CA GLN A 58 1.01 -37.08 -15.28
C GLN A 58 0.17 -35.88 -14.85
N ALA A 59 -1.11 -35.85 -15.22
CA ALA A 59 -2.01 -34.78 -14.83
C ALA A 59 -2.17 -34.68 -13.30
N ARG A 60 -2.17 -35.81 -12.58
CA ARG A 60 -2.17 -35.80 -11.10
C ARG A 60 -0.89 -35.23 -10.54
N GLN A 61 0.27 -35.65 -11.05
CA GLN A 61 1.57 -35.16 -10.60
C GLN A 61 1.72 -33.65 -10.86
N GLU A 62 1.32 -33.18 -12.05
CA GLU A 62 1.31 -31.75 -12.39
C GLU A 62 0.36 -30.97 -11.49
N ALA A 63 -0.83 -31.49 -11.20
CA ALA A 63 -1.78 -30.85 -10.30
C ALA A 63 -1.25 -30.78 -8.85
N GLU A 64 -0.56 -31.81 -8.39
CA GLU A 64 0.08 -31.82 -7.07
C GLU A 64 1.24 -30.82 -7.00
N GLN A 65 2.09 -30.76 -8.02
CA GLN A 65 3.15 -29.77 -8.12
C GLN A 65 2.61 -28.34 -8.16
N ALA A 66 1.59 -28.08 -8.99
CA ALA A 66 0.95 -26.76 -9.08
C ALA A 66 0.34 -26.34 -7.74
N ARG A 67 -0.31 -27.26 -7.01
CA ARG A 67 -0.84 -26.99 -5.67
C ARG A 67 0.25 -26.68 -4.66
N GLU A 68 1.39 -27.34 -4.74
CA GLU A 68 2.49 -27.08 -3.83
C GLU A 68 3.16 -25.73 -4.12
N LEU A 69 3.34 -25.39 -5.40
CA LEU A 69 3.81 -24.07 -5.81
C LEU A 69 2.84 -22.96 -5.35
N ASP A 70 1.54 -23.13 -5.55
CA ASP A 70 0.54 -22.16 -5.11
C ASP A 70 0.55 -21.96 -3.58
N ARG A 71 0.72 -23.04 -2.80
CA ARG A 71 0.90 -22.94 -1.35
C ARG A 71 2.16 -22.17 -0.96
N GLN A 72 3.26 -22.42 -1.64
CA GLN A 72 4.52 -21.72 -1.41
C GLN A 72 4.40 -20.23 -1.75
N GLU A 73 3.82 -19.90 -2.91
CA GLU A 73 3.57 -18.51 -3.31
C GLU A 73 2.63 -17.80 -2.35
N MET A 74 1.57 -18.47 -1.88
CA MET A 74 0.66 -17.93 -0.87
C MET A 74 1.36 -17.70 0.48
N ALA A 75 2.27 -18.57 0.89
CA ALA A 75 3.06 -18.40 2.11
C ALA A 75 4.01 -17.20 1.97
N ASP A 76 4.72 -17.11 0.85
CA ASP A 76 5.63 -15.99 0.55
C ASP A 76 4.88 -14.66 0.44
N ALA A 77 3.70 -14.65 -0.19
CA ALA A 77 2.85 -13.47 -0.27
C ALA A 77 2.40 -13.00 1.12
N ARG A 78 2.05 -13.93 2.03
CA ARG A 78 1.71 -13.60 3.43
C ARG A 78 2.90 -13.04 4.20
N LEU A 79 4.08 -13.60 4.02
CA LEU A 79 5.31 -13.10 4.64
C LEU A 79 5.64 -11.68 4.15
N LYS A 80 5.60 -11.45 2.84
CA LYS A 80 5.80 -10.11 2.25
C LYS A 80 4.74 -9.12 2.73
N ALA A 81 3.48 -9.54 2.84
CA ALA A 81 2.42 -8.68 3.37
C ALA A 81 2.67 -8.29 4.83
N GLN A 82 3.08 -9.23 5.68
CA GLN A 82 3.46 -8.95 7.07
C GLN A 82 4.66 -7.99 7.13
N GLU A 83 5.69 -8.22 6.33
CA GLU A 83 6.85 -7.33 6.26
C GLU A 83 6.47 -5.91 5.81
N ILE A 84 5.57 -5.77 4.84
CA ILE A 84 5.05 -4.46 4.42
C ILE A 84 4.30 -3.78 5.55
N LEU A 85 3.45 -4.51 6.28
CA LEU A 85 2.69 -3.97 7.41
C LEU A 85 3.62 -3.53 8.55
N ASP A 86 4.62 -4.34 8.89
CA ASP A 86 5.60 -4.01 9.93
C ASP A 86 6.42 -2.78 9.54
N ARG A 87 6.89 -2.70 8.30
CA ARG A 87 7.59 -1.52 7.79
C ARG A 87 6.69 -0.28 7.79
N ALA A 88 5.43 -0.42 7.41
CA ALA A 88 4.47 0.69 7.41
C ALA A 88 4.20 1.19 8.85
N GLN A 89 4.09 0.29 9.82
CA GLN A 89 3.97 0.66 11.24
C GLN A 89 5.22 1.38 11.75
N GLN A 90 6.41 0.86 11.46
CA GLN A 90 7.67 1.51 11.85
C GLN A 90 7.82 2.91 11.24
N LEU A 91 7.55 3.05 9.94
CA LEU A 91 7.57 4.34 9.26
C LEU A 91 6.50 5.29 9.82
N GLY A 92 5.31 4.77 10.14
CA GLY A 92 4.24 5.53 10.76
C GLY A 92 4.61 6.09 12.13
N GLU A 93 5.22 5.28 12.99
CA GLU A 93 5.70 5.70 14.31
C GLU A 93 6.87 6.70 14.19
N GLN A 94 7.81 6.47 13.27
CA GLN A 94 8.89 7.41 12.99
C GLN A 94 8.37 8.77 12.52
N LEU A 95 7.44 8.78 11.56
CA LEU A 95 6.82 10.00 11.05
C LEU A 95 6.02 10.71 12.15
N ARG A 96 5.32 9.96 12.99
CA ARG A 96 4.57 10.52 14.12
C ARG A 96 5.50 11.23 15.11
N GLU A 97 6.62 10.60 15.44
CA GLU A 97 7.61 11.19 16.34
C GLU A 97 8.28 12.41 15.70
N GLU A 98 8.64 12.34 14.42
CA GLU A 98 9.20 13.48 13.68
C GLU A 98 8.23 14.67 13.65
N LEU A 99 6.97 14.44 13.32
CA LEU A 99 5.93 15.48 13.30
C LEU A 99 5.69 16.06 14.69
N ARG A 100 5.72 15.23 15.73
CA ARG A 100 5.61 15.68 17.12
C ARG A 100 6.77 16.59 17.49
N GLN A 101 8.01 16.17 17.24
CA GLN A 101 9.21 16.97 17.54
C GLN A 101 9.23 18.28 16.76
N LYS A 102 8.89 18.23 15.47
CA LYS A 102 8.78 19.44 14.64
C LYS A 102 7.69 20.38 15.15
N GLY A 103 6.54 19.84 15.54
CA GLY A 103 5.46 20.63 16.14
C GLY A 103 5.86 21.29 17.46
N GLU A 104 6.57 20.57 18.34
CA GLU A 104 7.10 21.14 19.59
C GLU A 104 8.12 22.26 19.31
N GLN A 105 9.01 22.08 18.34
CA GLN A 105 9.99 23.10 17.93
C GLN A 105 9.31 24.34 17.34
N GLU A 106 8.34 24.16 16.43
CA GLU A 106 7.58 25.26 15.83
C GLU A 106 6.77 26.01 16.89
N GLN A 107 6.16 25.30 17.83
CA GLN A 107 5.43 25.90 18.95
C GLN A 107 6.36 26.73 19.85
N GLN A 108 7.54 26.20 20.19
CA GLN A 108 8.54 26.94 20.98
C GLN A 108 9.01 28.20 20.24
N ALA A 109 9.34 28.07 18.96
CA ALA A 109 9.76 29.21 18.13
C ALA A 109 8.64 30.28 18.01
N MET A 110 7.38 29.85 17.89
CA MET A 110 6.23 30.75 17.87
C MET A 110 6.07 31.49 19.21
N LEU A 111 6.21 30.79 20.34
CA LEU A 111 6.14 31.40 21.67
C LEU A 111 7.27 32.40 21.91
N GLU A 112 8.49 32.09 21.47
CA GLU A 112 9.62 33.02 21.56
C GLU A 112 9.40 34.28 20.73
N ARG A 113 8.92 34.14 19.50
CA ARG A 113 8.56 35.29 18.64
C ARG A 113 7.46 36.14 19.27
N ALA A 114 6.39 35.51 19.74
CA ALA A 114 5.28 36.21 20.39
C ALA A 114 5.74 36.95 21.66
N ARG A 115 6.64 36.36 22.47
CA ARG A 115 7.23 37.04 23.63
C ARG A 115 8.10 38.23 23.24
N ALA A 116 8.88 38.11 22.17
CA ALA A 116 9.70 39.20 21.65
C ALA A 116 8.84 40.35 21.11
N GLU A 117 7.76 40.04 20.40
CA GLU A 117 6.78 41.03 19.93
C GLU A 117 6.08 41.73 21.09
N LEU A 118 5.58 40.98 22.09
CA LEU A 118 5.00 41.53 23.32
C LEU A 118 5.95 42.45 24.08
N ALA A 119 7.24 42.11 24.14
CA ALA A 119 8.24 42.95 24.79
C ALA A 119 8.41 44.29 24.04
N ARG A 120 8.45 44.25 22.71
CA ARG A 120 8.53 45.46 21.86
C ARG A 120 7.28 46.31 21.96
N GLU A 121 6.09 45.71 21.92
CA GLU A 121 4.82 46.43 22.08
C GLU A 121 4.72 47.09 23.46
N ARG A 122 5.17 46.41 24.53
CA ARG A 122 5.22 47.01 25.87
C ARG A 122 6.14 48.22 25.92
N GLU A 123 7.32 48.14 25.32
CA GLU A 123 8.25 49.27 25.28
C GLU A 123 7.65 50.47 24.52
N GLN A 124 7.00 50.20 23.38
CA GLN A 124 6.28 51.23 22.61
C GLN A 124 5.13 51.85 23.42
N ALA A 125 4.31 51.03 24.09
CA ALA A 125 3.21 51.51 24.93
C ALA A 125 3.70 52.37 26.11
N VAL A 126 4.84 52.01 26.72
CA VAL A 126 5.46 52.81 27.80
C VAL A 126 5.97 54.15 27.26
N LEU A 127 6.58 54.18 26.07
CA LEU A 127 7.02 55.43 25.44
C LEU A 127 5.83 56.34 25.10
N GLU A 128 4.74 55.77 24.61
CA GLU A 128 3.52 56.50 24.29
C GLU A 128 2.84 57.06 25.55
N LEU A 129 2.75 56.26 26.62
CA LEU A 129 2.28 56.72 27.94
C LEU A 129 3.12 57.89 28.47
N ARG A 130 4.45 57.82 28.36
CA ARG A 130 5.33 58.92 28.80
C ARG A 130 5.07 60.21 28.03
N ARG A 131 4.83 60.13 26.71
CA ARG A 131 4.44 61.28 25.90
C ARG A 131 3.11 61.87 26.34
N GLN A 132 2.08 61.04 26.49
CA GLN A 132 0.76 61.49 26.94
C GLN A 132 0.81 62.14 28.33
N VAL A 133 1.60 61.59 29.25
CA VAL A 133 1.81 62.18 30.58
C VAL A 133 2.54 63.52 30.48
N ALA A 134 3.59 63.63 29.66
CA ALA A 134 4.29 64.89 29.46
C ALA A 134 3.36 65.98 28.89
N ASP A 135 2.51 65.62 27.92
CA ASP A 135 1.52 66.54 27.34
C ASP A 135 0.48 66.99 28.38
N LEU A 136 -0.03 66.07 29.22
CA LEU A 136 -0.94 66.40 30.32
C LEU A 136 -0.29 67.32 31.36
N VAL A 137 0.98 67.07 31.72
CA VAL A 137 1.73 67.92 32.65
C VAL A 137 1.91 69.32 32.07
N MET A 138 2.32 69.44 30.80
CA MET A 138 2.44 70.75 30.12
C MET A 138 1.11 71.51 30.09
N LEU A 139 0.00 70.81 29.82
CA LEU A 139 -1.34 71.39 29.79
C LEU A 139 -1.79 71.86 31.17
N ALA A 140 -1.53 71.07 32.22
CA ALA A 140 -1.76 71.44 33.61
C ALA A 140 -0.90 72.63 34.04
N THR A 141 0.40 72.65 33.72
CA THR A 141 1.29 73.79 34.00
C THR A 141 0.82 75.05 33.29
N THR A 142 0.40 74.95 32.02
CA THR A 142 -0.15 76.10 31.27
C THR A 142 -1.41 76.65 31.93
N LYS A 143 -2.32 75.77 32.37
CA LYS A 143 -3.54 76.12 33.11
C LYS A 143 -3.24 76.83 34.43
N VAL A 144 -2.33 76.28 35.24
CA VAL A 144 -1.93 76.89 36.53
C VAL A 144 -1.24 78.23 36.30
N LEU A 145 -0.37 78.34 35.30
CA LEU A 145 0.31 79.59 34.96
C LEU A 145 -0.70 80.65 34.49
N GLN A 146 -1.72 80.26 33.72
CA GLN A 146 -2.82 81.15 33.34
C GLN A 146 -3.66 81.62 34.55
N GLU A 147 -3.89 80.77 35.56
CA GLU A 147 -4.57 81.16 36.80
C GLU A 147 -3.70 82.06 37.71
N GLU A 148 -2.38 81.85 37.74
CA GLU A 148 -1.43 82.67 38.49
C GLU A 148 -1.14 84.03 37.80
N LEU A 149 -1.28 84.11 36.46
CA LEU A 149 -1.16 85.32 35.64
C LEU A 149 -2.46 86.13 35.63
N ASP A 150 -2.91 86.55 36.81
CA ASP A 150 -3.96 87.57 36.94
C ASP A 150 -3.36 88.96 36.61
N PRO A 151 -3.98 89.78 35.73
CA PRO A 151 -3.50 91.13 35.38
C PRO A 151 -3.13 92.01 36.59
N THR A 152 -3.72 91.71 37.75
CA THR A 152 -3.45 92.36 39.04
C THR A 152 -2.05 92.07 39.59
N ARG A 153 -1.48 90.87 39.39
CA ARG A 153 -0.10 90.53 39.81
C ARG A 153 0.96 91.05 38.83
N GLN A 154 0.66 91.06 37.53
CA GLN A 154 1.59 91.56 36.52
C GLN A 154 1.88 93.06 36.67
N ARG A 155 0.87 93.86 37.04
CA ARG A 155 1.11 95.27 37.43
C ARG A 155 1.98 95.42 38.66
N ARG A 156 1.79 94.59 39.70
CA ARG A 156 2.62 94.64 40.92
C ARG A 156 4.08 94.27 40.67
N LEU A 157 4.35 93.26 39.83
CA LEU A 157 5.72 92.86 39.49
C LEU A 157 6.43 93.90 38.62
N ILE A 158 5.71 94.55 37.69
CA ILE A 158 6.25 95.65 36.89
C ILE A 158 6.52 96.88 37.79
N GLU A 159 5.61 97.22 38.69
CA GLU A 159 5.81 98.32 39.65
C GLU A 159 6.97 98.05 40.62
N GLN A 160 7.20 96.80 41.03
CA GLN A 160 8.35 96.42 41.87
C GLN A 160 9.68 96.49 41.10
N ALA A 161 9.73 96.01 39.86
CA ALA A 161 10.93 96.10 39.02
C ALA A 161 11.28 97.55 38.66
N LEU A 162 10.27 98.39 38.39
CA LEU A 162 10.47 99.83 38.18
C LEU A 162 10.95 100.53 39.45
N LYS A 163 10.45 100.15 40.63
CA LYS A 163 10.92 100.67 41.92
C LYS A 163 12.38 100.33 42.23
N GLU A 164 12.83 99.13 41.89
CA GLU A 164 14.24 98.74 42.10
C GLU A 164 15.20 99.48 41.16
N VAL A 165 14.77 99.80 39.93
CA VAL A 165 15.57 100.58 38.98
C VAL A 165 15.66 102.05 39.39
N ASP A 166 14.58 102.67 39.88
CA ASP A 166 14.60 104.06 40.40
C ASP A 166 15.38 104.22 41.72
N LEU A 167 15.64 103.13 42.46
CA LEU A 167 16.45 103.14 43.69
C LEU A 167 17.97 103.00 43.42
N SER A 168 18.39 102.85 42.16
CA SER A 168 19.79 102.65 41.76
C SER A 168 20.39 103.77 40.88
N ALA A 169 19.70 104.93 40.80
CA ALA A 169 20.18 106.18 40.20
C ALA A 169 20.20 107.30 41.25
#